data_AF-A0A350V089-F1
#
_entry.id   AF-A0A350V089-F1
#
_cell.length_a   1.000
_cell.length_b   1.000
_cell.length_c   1.000
_cell.angle_alpha   90.00
_cell.angle_beta   90.00
_cell.angle_gamma   90.00
#
_symmetry.space_group_name_H-M   'P 1'
#
loop_
_entity.id
_entity.type
_entity.pdbx_description
1 polymer ?
#
loop_
_entity_poly.entity_id
_entity_poly.type
_entity_poly.pdbx_seq_one_letter_code
_entity_poly.pdbx_strand_id
1 'polypeptide(L)'
;VVGRRTGIISNSGWNNRVVVQSMTVQPGVSIQLNNKSYNAGSRTITGDIVITALTNLAGSYYMNIIITEDNLVYQQTGNASCPGSSNYVHHNVSRGLVTPAAGQLLNTTDDWTQGNSVTVPLNYVLDAGILEGNSKINIIVFKGGGAVHTDQLIQQSYKTTVTNTVGIQNQNQIAEEYSLSQNYPNPFNPTTNINFSIPADQHVSLKIYNSMGQEVATYVDEFLKAGVYNAAFDGTSLSSGIYFYTLKTNNFVETKKMMLVK
;
A
#
# COMPACT_ATOMS: atom_id res chain seq x y z
N VAL A 1 16.67 5.23 -2.25
CA VAL A 1 17.01 4.58 -0.96
C VAL A 1 15.73 4.02 -0.37
N VAL A 2 15.51 2.71 -0.46
CA VAL A 2 14.30 2.06 0.07
C VAL A 2 14.58 1.70 1.52
N GLY A 3 14.05 2.49 2.45
CA GLY A 3 14.26 2.31 3.88
C GLY A 3 13.56 1.06 4.41
N ARG A 4 14.27 0.27 5.21
CA ARG A 4 13.70 -0.84 5.98
C ARG A 4 12.62 -0.31 6.93
N ARG A 5 11.53 -1.05 7.10
CA ARG A 5 10.54 -0.82 8.17
C ARG A 5 10.62 -1.99 9.14
N THR A 6 11.27 -1.80 10.28
CA THR A 6 11.15 -2.71 11.42
C THR A 6 10.03 -2.21 12.33
N GLY A 7 9.10 -3.10 12.65
CA GLY A 7 8.12 -2.89 13.71
C GLY A 7 8.54 -3.67 14.94
N ILE A 8 8.57 -3.03 16.11
CA ILE A 8 8.50 -3.72 17.39
C ILE A 8 7.03 -3.74 17.80
N ILE A 9 6.50 -4.93 18.12
CA ILE A 9 5.20 -5.11 18.75
C ILE A 9 5.44 -5.32 20.25
N SER A 10 5.02 -4.32 21.03
CA SER A 10 4.54 -4.35 22.42
C SER A 10 5.27 -5.21 23.46
N ASN A 11 5.78 -4.54 24.51
CA ASN A 11 5.46 -4.96 25.87
C ASN A 11 5.20 -3.73 26.75
N SER A 12 3.96 -3.64 27.25
CA SER A 12 3.44 -2.78 28.33
C SER A 12 3.50 -1.23 28.21
N GLY A 13 2.38 -0.61 28.61
CA GLY A 13 2.34 0.71 29.25
C GLY A 13 2.58 1.96 28.40
N TRP A 14 1.54 2.43 27.69
CA TRP A 14 1.33 3.86 27.43
C TRP A 14 2.41 4.66 26.66
N ASN A 15 3.18 4.05 25.75
CA ASN A 15 3.98 4.78 24.76
C ASN A 15 4.10 4.03 23.42
N ASN A 16 2.96 3.65 22.83
CA ASN A 16 2.91 3.00 21.52
C ASN A 16 3.16 4.01 20.39
N ARG A 17 4.43 4.38 20.18
CA ARG A 17 4.83 5.10 18.98
C ARG A 17 5.63 4.17 18.08
N VAL A 18 5.06 3.80 16.93
CA VAL A 18 5.83 3.26 15.81
C VAL A 18 6.76 4.36 15.34
N VAL A 19 8.04 4.26 15.70
CA VAL A 19 9.05 5.21 15.24
C VAL A 19 9.44 4.80 13.83
N VAL A 20 9.15 5.66 12.85
CA VAL A 20 9.69 5.52 11.50
C VAL A 20 11.18 5.85 11.59
N GLN A 21 12.02 4.82 11.75
CA GLN A 21 13.46 4.97 11.58
C GLN A 21 13.81 4.73 10.11
N SER A 22 14.16 5.78 9.39
CA SER A 22 14.87 5.69 8.12
C SER A 22 16.29 5.20 8.40
N MET A 23 16.49 3.88 8.39
CA MET A 23 17.82 3.30 8.48
C MET A 23 18.58 3.45 7.15
N THR A 24 19.85 3.86 7.21
CA THR A 24 20.81 3.89 6.10
C THR A 24 21.31 2.49 5.72
N VAL A 25 20.47 1.46 5.89
CA VAL A 25 20.84 0.07 5.60
C VAL A 25 20.10 -0.38 4.35
N GLN A 26 20.86 -0.73 3.31
CA GLN A 26 20.34 -1.24 2.06
C GLN A 26 19.50 -2.50 2.31
N PRO A 27 18.33 -2.66 1.65
CA PRO A 27 17.50 -3.84 1.81
C PRO A 27 18.23 -5.08 1.27
N GLY A 28 18.07 -6.22 1.95
CA GLY A 28 18.65 -7.50 1.52
C GLY A 28 17.95 -8.09 0.31
N VAL A 29 16.68 -7.73 0.08
CA VAL A 29 15.87 -8.20 -1.06
C VAL A 29 15.07 -7.05 -1.68
N SER A 30 14.68 -7.19 -2.95
CA SER A 30 13.61 -6.42 -3.57
C SER A 30 12.33 -7.24 -3.63
N ILE A 31 11.17 -6.58 -3.57
CA ILE A 31 9.85 -7.20 -3.73
C ILE A 31 9.14 -6.50 -4.88
N GLN A 32 8.59 -7.27 -5.81
CA GLN A 32 7.75 -6.80 -6.90
C GLN A 32 6.47 -7.64 -6.92
N LEU A 33 5.31 -7.01 -7.07
CA LEU A 33 4.04 -7.70 -7.27
C LEU A 33 3.58 -7.44 -8.70
N ASN A 34 3.81 -8.41 -9.57
CA ASN A 34 3.48 -8.34 -10.98
C ASN A 34 2.07 -8.88 -11.22
N ASN A 35 1.44 -8.46 -12.32
CA ASN A 35 0.13 -8.96 -12.76
C ASN A 35 -0.96 -8.91 -11.68
N LYS A 36 -0.87 -7.94 -10.74
CA LYS A 36 -1.84 -7.78 -9.67
C LYS A 36 -3.23 -7.56 -10.26
N SER A 37 -4.20 -8.34 -9.82
CA SER A 37 -5.59 -8.16 -10.20
C SER A 37 -6.52 -8.38 -9.02
N TYR A 38 -7.64 -7.67 -9.03
CA TYR A 38 -8.76 -7.90 -8.13
C TYR A 38 -10.03 -8.12 -8.94
N ASN A 39 -10.67 -9.28 -8.76
CA ASN A 39 -11.96 -9.57 -9.33
C ASN A 39 -13.06 -9.25 -8.31
N ALA A 40 -13.87 -8.23 -8.58
CA ALA A 40 -14.94 -7.80 -7.66
C ALA A 40 -16.06 -8.85 -7.48
N GLY A 41 -16.34 -9.65 -8.52
CA GLY A 41 -17.40 -10.66 -8.49
C GLY A 41 -17.03 -11.86 -7.61
N SER A 42 -15.78 -12.33 -7.69
CA SER A 42 -15.27 -13.42 -6.85
C SER A 42 -14.54 -12.96 -5.59
N ARG A 43 -14.36 -11.65 -5.42
CA ARG A 43 -13.55 -11.00 -4.37
C ARG A 43 -12.12 -11.55 -4.28
N THR A 44 -11.57 -12.01 -5.40
CA THR A 44 -10.28 -12.68 -5.46
C THR A 44 -9.18 -11.72 -5.88
N ILE A 45 -8.10 -11.72 -5.12
CA ILE A 45 -6.83 -11.05 -5.42
C ILE A 45 -5.90 -12.07 -6.05
N THR A 46 -5.33 -11.73 -7.20
CA THR A 46 -4.29 -12.52 -7.86
C THR A 46 -3.06 -11.69 -8.18
N GLY A 47 -1.93 -12.35 -8.40
CA GLY A 47 -0.69 -11.72 -8.87
C GLY A 47 0.53 -12.61 -8.63
N ASP A 48 1.69 -12.16 -9.10
CA ASP A 48 2.95 -12.88 -8.97
C ASP A 48 3.92 -12.06 -8.13
N ILE A 49 4.23 -12.53 -6.92
CA ILE A 49 5.18 -11.87 -6.03
C ILE A 49 6.58 -12.37 -6.38
N VAL A 50 7.39 -11.51 -7.00
CA VAL A 50 8.78 -11.78 -7.33
C VAL A 50 9.67 -11.13 -6.27
N ILE A 51 10.49 -11.95 -5.60
CA ILE A 51 11.43 -11.48 -4.59
C ILE A 51 12.83 -11.82 -5.08
N THR A 52 13.71 -10.82 -5.12
CA THR A 52 15.09 -10.97 -5.62
C THR A 52 16.07 -10.62 -4.52
N ALA A 53 17.06 -11.49 -4.28
CA ALA A 53 18.14 -11.18 -3.36
C ALA A 53 19.03 -10.07 -3.93
N LEU A 54 19.22 -8.99 -3.19
CA LEU A 54 20.07 -7.86 -3.56
C LEU A 54 21.50 -8.02 -3.03
N THR A 55 21.70 -8.94 -2.08
CA THR A 55 22.99 -9.34 -1.51
C THR A 55 23.00 -10.86 -1.31
N ASN A 56 24.16 -11.47 -1.04
CA ASN A 56 24.19 -12.85 -0.57
C ASN A 56 23.60 -12.92 0.84
N LEU A 57 22.61 -13.79 1.03
CA LEU A 57 21.81 -13.86 2.23
C LEU A 57 21.88 -15.26 2.83
N ALA A 58 22.58 -15.39 3.96
CA ALA A 58 22.69 -16.68 4.63
C ALA A 58 21.50 -16.98 5.55
N GLY A 59 21.10 -18.24 5.59
CA GLY A 59 19.98 -18.80 6.33
C GLY A 59 18.65 -18.83 5.57
N SER A 60 17.59 -19.25 6.26
CA SER A 60 16.24 -19.33 5.71
C SER A 60 15.49 -17.99 5.82
N TYR A 61 14.80 -17.62 4.76
CA TYR A 61 13.99 -16.42 4.66
C TYR A 61 12.53 -16.78 4.44
N TYR A 62 11.66 -15.95 5.02
CA TYR A 62 10.23 -16.18 5.06
C TYR A 62 9.49 -14.92 4.60
N MET A 63 8.25 -15.13 4.16
CA MET A 63 7.34 -14.07 3.76
C MET A 63 6.05 -14.13 4.57
N ASN A 64 5.56 -12.97 5.01
CA ASN A 64 4.17 -12.79 5.38
C ASN A 64 3.44 -11.86 4.42
N ILE A 65 2.18 -12.20 4.16
CA ILE A 65 1.25 -11.34 3.41
C ILE A 65 0.06 -11.07 4.32
N ILE A 66 -0.15 -9.80 4.66
CA ILE A 66 -1.19 -9.33 5.58
C ILE A 66 -2.11 -8.37 4.84
N ILE A 67 -3.41 -8.61 4.92
CA ILE A 67 -4.44 -7.68 4.48
C ILE A 67 -4.76 -6.74 5.64
N THR A 68 -4.63 -5.44 5.40
CA THR A 68 -5.04 -4.40 6.37
C THR A 68 -6.14 -3.53 5.79
N GLU A 69 -7.06 -3.06 6.64
CA GLU A 69 -8.14 -2.16 6.23
C GLU A 69 -8.06 -0.83 7.00
N ASP A 70 -8.34 0.26 6.28
CA ASP A 70 -8.48 1.61 6.81
C ASP A 70 -9.93 1.99 7.06
N ASN A 71 -10.12 3.11 7.76
CA ASN A 71 -11.42 3.75 7.96
C ASN A 71 -12.42 2.88 8.72
N LEU A 72 -11.92 1.98 9.58
CA LEU A 72 -12.78 1.16 10.44
C LEU A 72 -13.19 1.93 11.67
N VAL A 73 -14.50 2.01 11.89
CA VAL A 73 -15.09 2.66 13.06
C VAL A 73 -15.62 1.58 13.99
N TYR A 74 -14.94 1.35 15.11
CA TYR A 74 -15.46 0.51 16.18
C TYR A 74 -16.28 1.36 17.15
N GLN A 75 -17.53 0.96 17.38
CA GLN A 75 -18.38 1.60 18.38
C GLN A 75 -17.79 1.35 19.76
N GLN A 76 -17.40 2.43 20.46
CA GLN A 76 -16.91 2.31 21.82
C GLN A 76 -18.11 2.43 22.78
N THR A 77 -18.49 1.32 23.41
CA THR A 77 -19.42 1.36 24.54
C THR A 77 -18.63 1.65 25.80
N GLY A 78 -18.81 2.85 26.36
CA GLY A 78 -18.28 3.20 27.67
C GLY A 78 -18.81 2.28 28.77
N ASN A 79 -18.07 2.18 29.87
CA ASN A 79 -18.54 1.53 31.08
C ASN A 79 -18.74 2.56 32.20
N ALA A 80 -19.21 2.12 33.37
CA ALA A 80 -19.53 3.00 34.49
C ALA A 80 -18.36 3.89 34.97
N SER A 81 -17.11 3.48 34.72
CA SER A 81 -15.90 4.19 35.16
C SER A 81 -15.23 5.00 34.03
N CYS A 82 -15.67 4.82 32.79
CA CYS A 82 -15.17 5.53 31.62
C CYS A 82 -16.32 5.65 30.61
N PRO A 83 -16.96 6.83 30.48
CA PRO A 83 -18.18 7.02 29.69
C PRO A 83 -18.01 6.83 28.18
N GLY A 84 -16.83 6.41 27.72
CA GLY A 84 -16.49 6.25 26.31
C GLY A 84 -16.06 7.57 25.68
N SER A 85 -15.37 7.49 24.55
CA SER A 85 -15.00 8.64 23.72
C SER A 85 -15.76 8.59 22.39
N SER A 86 -15.72 9.67 21.61
CA SER A 86 -16.19 9.65 20.23
C SER A 86 -15.54 8.51 19.46
N ASN A 87 -16.30 7.82 18.60
CA ASN A 87 -15.76 6.70 17.83
C ASN A 87 -14.48 7.09 17.07
N TYR A 88 -13.42 6.34 17.32
CA TYR A 88 -12.14 6.55 16.66
C TYR A 88 -12.11 5.84 15.30
N VAL A 89 -11.54 6.49 14.29
CA VAL A 89 -11.33 5.91 12.96
C VAL A 89 -9.99 5.18 12.97
N HIS A 90 -10.01 3.86 12.87
CA HIS A 90 -8.82 3.04 12.86
C HIS A 90 -8.26 2.90 11.44
N HIS A 91 -6.93 2.96 11.34
CA HIS A 91 -6.18 2.79 10.09
C HIS A 91 -5.21 1.61 10.22
N ASN A 92 -4.92 0.94 9.10
CA ASN A 92 -4.03 -0.21 8.98
C ASN A 92 -4.38 -1.36 9.94
N VAL A 93 -5.68 -1.60 10.16
CA VAL A 93 -6.15 -2.69 11.02
C VAL A 93 -5.92 -4.01 10.28
N SER A 94 -5.22 -4.96 10.88
CA SER A 94 -5.04 -6.30 10.29
C SER A 94 -6.39 -7.01 10.19
N ARG A 95 -6.75 -7.44 8.99
CA ARG A 95 -8.03 -8.10 8.68
C ARG A 95 -7.88 -9.49 8.09
N GLY A 96 -6.72 -9.82 7.55
CA GLY A 96 -6.47 -11.16 7.02
C GLY A 96 -4.97 -11.47 6.97
N LEU A 97 -4.63 -12.75 7.15
CA LEU A 97 -3.29 -13.26 6.98
C LEU A 97 -3.33 -14.33 5.88
N VAL A 98 -2.69 -14.05 4.75
CA VAL A 98 -2.74 -14.91 3.55
C VAL A 98 -1.75 -16.07 3.66
N THR A 99 -0.60 -15.84 4.30
CA THR A 99 0.44 -16.85 4.56
C THR A 99 0.27 -17.49 5.94
N PRO A 100 0.91 -18.63 6.25
CA PRO A 100 0.95 -19.14 7.63
C PRO A 100 1.50 -18.10 8.63
N ALA A 101 1.07 -18.18 9.89
CA ALA A 101 1.54 -17.27 10.97
C ALA A 101 3.06 -17.27 11.16
N ALA A 102 3.72 -18.41 10.90
CA ALA A 102 5.17 -18.53 10.95
C ALA A 102 5.90 -17.95 9.71
N GLY A 103 5.15 -17.56 8.67
CA GLY A 103 5.69 -17.19 7.37
C GLY A 103 5.75 -18.36 6.39
N GLN A 104 5.67 -18.03 5.10
CA GLN A 104 5.96 -18.95 4.01
C GLN A 104 7.45 -18.95 3.72
N LEU A 105 8.08 -20.13 3.72
CA LEU A 105 9.50 -20.29 3.39
C LEU A 105 9.77 -19.90 1.92
N LEU A 106 10.83 -19.13 1.68
CA LEU A 106 11.21 -18.63 0.35
C LEU A 106 12.39 -19.41 -0.26
N ASN A 107 13.45 -19.67 0.50
CA ASN A 107 14.63 -20.41 0.05
C ASN A 107 14.77 -21.73 0.81
N THR A 108 14.93 -22.83 0.06
CA THR A 108 14.96 -24.21 0.60
C THR A 108 16.38 -24.74 0.88
N THR A 109 17.42 -24.01 0.47
CA THR A 109 18.83 -24.32 0.76
C THR A 109 19.49 -23.13 1.45
N ASP A 110 20.51 -23.43 2.25
CA ASP A 110 20.98 -22.61 3.38
C ASP A 110 21.36 -21.17 3.03
N ASP A 111 21.66 -20.83 1.77
CA ASP A 111 21.96 -19.47 1.35
C ASP A 111 21.12 -19.04 0.13
N TRP A 112 20.68 -17.79 0.15
CA TRP A 112 20.02 -17.12 -0.98
C TRP A 112 21.02 -16.20 -1.67
N THR A 113 21.57 -16.68 -2.79
CA THR A 113 22.58 -15.97 -3.58
C THR A 113 22.02 -14.70 -4.23
N GLN A 114 22.82 -13.64 -4.23
CA GLN A 114 22.51 -12.38 -4.88
C GLN A 114 22.07 -12.58 -6.34
N GLY A 115 21.02 -11.87 -6.75
CA GLY A 115 20.44 -11.93 -8.10
C GLY A 115 19.41 -13.06 -8.29
N ASN A 116 19.44 -14.11 -7.46
CA ASN A 116 18.45 -15.16 -7.55
C ASN A 116 17.08 -14.67 -7.07
N SER A 117 16.04 -15.07 -7.79
CA SER A 117 14.67 -14.68 -7.51
C SER A 117 13.79 -15.88 -7.18
N VAL A 118 12.81 -15.65 -6.31
CA VAL A 118 11.73 -16.60 -6.01
C VAL A 118 10.41 -15.93 -6.40
N THR A 119 9.57 -16.68 -7.10
CA THR A 119 8.22 -16.24 -7.48
C THR A 119 7.19 -16.99 -6.65
N VAL A 120 6.34 -16.25 -5.94
CA VAL A 120 5.23 -16.79 -5.16
C VAL A 120 3.91 -16.31 -5.75
N PRO A 121 3.02 -17.21 -6.22
CA PRO A 121 1.71 -16.80 -6.70
C PRO A 121 0.84 -16.32 -5.53
N LEU A 122 0.22 -15.16 -5.69
CA LEU A 122 -0.83 -14.66 -4.83
C LEU A 122 -2.17 -15.14 -5.40
N ASN A 123 -2.95 -15.84 -4.57
CA ASN A 123 -4.35 -16.15 -4.82
C ASN A 123 -5.09 -16.13 -3.50
N TYR A 124 -5.87 -15.07 -3.26
CA TYR A 124 -6.54 -14.86 -1.97
C TYR A 124 -7.94 -14.29 -2.16
N VAL A 125 -8.92 -14.86 -1.47
CA VAL A 125 -10.30 -14.36 -1.47
C VAL A 125 -10.52 -13.49 -0.24
N LEU A 126 -10.94 -12.25 -0.46
CA LEU A 126 -11.28 -11.33 0.63
C LEU A 126 -12.59 -11.76 1.30
N ASP A 127 -12.57 -11.83 2.62
CA ASP A 127 -13.77 -12.03 3.43
C ASP A 127 -14.84 -10.98 3.11
N ALA A 128 -16.11 -11.38 3.23
CA ALA A 128 -17.26 -10.54 2.86
C ALA A 128 -17.35 -9.23 3.67
N GLY A 129 -16.82 -9.21 4.90
CA GLY A 129 -16.84 -8.05 5.79
C GLY A 129 -15.68 -7.07 5.61
N ILE A 130 -14.78 -7.28 4.65
CA ILE A 130 -13.62 -6.43 4.40
C ILE A 130 -13.92 -5.51 3.22
N LEU A 131 -13.79 -4.19 3.36
CA LEU A 131 -13.97 -3.28 2.23
C LEU A 131 -12.70 -3.21 1.38
N GLU A 132 -12.75 -3.72 0.14
CA GLU A 132 -11.60 -3.80 -0.75
C GLU A 132 -10.97 -2.44 -1.05
N GLY A 133 -11.78 -1.39 -1.18
CA GLY A 133 -11.33 -0.03 -1.50
C GLY A 133 -10.58 0.63 -0.34
N ASN A 134 -10.76 0.14 0.88
CA ASN A 134 -10.03 0.58 2.06
C ASN A 134 -8.88 -0.37 2.42
N SER A 135 -8.69 -1.45 1.66
CA SER A 135 -7.78 -2.53 2.01
C SER A 135 -6.43 -2.43 1.27
N LYS A 136 -5.37 -2.83 1.97
CA LYS A 136 -4.00 -2.90 1.46
C LYS A 136 -3.44 -4.31 1.64
N ILE A 137 -2.58 -4.70 0.70
CA ILE A 137 -1.74 -5.88 0.77
C ILE A 137 -0.39 -5.44 1.31
N ASN A 138 0.04 -6.04 2.42
CA ASN A 138 1.34 -5.80 3.04
C ASN A 138 2.17 -7.07 2.94
N ILE A 139 3.28 -7.01 2.22
CA ILE A 139 4.22 -8.11 2.04
C ILE A 139 5.46 -7.79 2.87
N ILE A 140 5.87 -8.72 3.72
CA ILE A 140 7.03 -8.56 4.59
C ILE A 140 7.95 -9.76 4.38
N VAL A 141 9.21 -9.51 4.04
CA VAL A 141 10.24 -10.55 3.93
C VAL A 141 11.22 -10.40 5.08
N PHE A 142 11.48 -11.50 5.79
CA PHE A 142 12.31 -11.52 6.98
C PHE A 142 13.17 -12.78 7.05
N LYS A 143 14.28 -12.69 7.78
CA LYS A 143 15.12 -13.85 8.10
C LYS A 143 14.49 -14.66 9.24
N GLY A 144 14.39 -15.98 9.09
CA GLY A 144 13.92 -16.86 10.15
C GLY A 144 15.01 -17.24 11.15
N GLY A 145 14.63 -18.01 12.18
CA GLY A 145 15.53 -18.47 13.24
C GLY A 145 15.57 -17.60 14.51
N GLY A 146 14.68 -16.61 14.63
CA GLY A 146 14.54 -15.75 15.82
C GLY A 146 13.10 -15.36 16.11
N ALA A 147 12.82 -14.83 17.32
CA ALA A 147 11.49 -14.34 17.66
C ALA A 147 11.16 -13.06 16.86
N VAL A 148 9.92 -12.97 16.35
CA VAL A 148 9.42 -11.88 15.47
C VAL A 148 9.69 -10.47 16.03
N HIS A 149 9.81 -10.34 17.35
CA HIS A 149 9.91 -9.08 18.08
C HIS A 149 11.32 -8.71 18.57
N THR A 150 12.33 -9.59 18.42
CA THR A 150 13.69 -9.34 18.90
C THR A 150 14.78 -9.56 17.84
N ASP A 151 14.64 -10.58 16.98
CA ASP A 151 15.75 -11.09 16.16
C ASP A 151 15.43 -11.28 14.67
N GLN A 152 14.16 -11.07 14.26
CA GLN A 152 13.79 -11.14 12.84
C GLN A 152 14.16 -9.85 12.11
N LEU A 153 15.28 -9.93 11.39
CA LEU A 153 15.73 -8.87 10.50
C LEU A 153 14.83 -8.81 9.27
N ILE A 154 13.87 -7.88 9.27
CA ILE A 154 13.09 -7.54 8.08
C ILE A 154 14.07 -7.11 6.98
N GLN A 155 14.04 -7.81 5.85
CA GLN A 155 14.87 -7.51 4.68
C GLN A 155 14.22 -6.46 3.81
N GLN A 156 12.89 -6.52 3.66
CA GLN A 156 12.10 -5.55 2.94
C GLN A 156 10.61 -5.65 3.31
N SER A 157 9.88 -4.55 3.15
CA SER A 157 8.42 -4.54 3.17
C SER A 157 7.88 -3.87 1.91
N TYR A 158 6.79 -4.39 1.35
CA TYR A 158 6.06 -3.82 0.23
C TYR A 158 4.59 -3.64 0.61
N LYS A 159 3.99 -2.51 0.22
CA LYS A 159 2.59 -2.20 0.49
C LYS A 159 1.94 -1.67 -0.78
N THR A 160 0.74 -2.14 -1.09
CA THR A 160 -0.09 -1.69 -2.22
C THR A 160 -1.56 -1.83 -1.87
N THR A 161 -2.45 -1.16 -2.60
CA THR A 161 -3.91 -1.32 -2.45
C THR A 161 -4.38 -2.67 -2.98
N VAL A 162 -5.45 -3.20 -2.39
CA VAL A 162 -6.07 -4.45 -2.87
C VAL A 162 -6.66 -4.26 -4.25
N THR A 163 -7.55 -3.27 -4.40
CA THR A 163 -8.07 -2.92 -5.71
C THR A 163 -6.93 -2.46 -6.59
N ASN A 164 -6.99 -2.82 -7.86
CA ASN A 164 -6.20 -2.10 -8.85
C ASN A 164 -6.66 -0.66 -8.80
N THR A 165 -5.73 0.28 -8.86
CA THR A 165 -6.11 1.64 -9.13
C THR A 165 -6.87 1.63 -10.45
N VAL A 166 -8.18 1.84 -10.39
CA VAL A 166 -9.03 1.73 -11.57
C VAL A 166 -8.47 2.69 -12.61
N GLY A 167 -8.08 2.13 -13.74
CA GLY A 167 -7.50 2.88 -14.85
C GLY A 167 -6.23 3.64 -14.52
N ILE A 168 -5.25 3.09 -13.79
CA ILE A 168 -3.86 3.53 -13.93
C ILE A 168 -3.14 2.81 -15.07
N GLN A 169 -2.94 3.52 -16.19
CA GLN A 169 -2.18 3.03 -17.34
C GLN A 169 -0.80 3.68 -17.37
N ASN A 170 0.27 2.88 -17.28
CA ASN A 170 1.63 3.36 -17.54
C ASN A 170 1.82 3.43 -19.06
N GLN A 171 2.13 4.61 -19.59
CA GLN A 171 2.27 4.85 -21.03
C GLN A 171 3.67 4.51 -21.59
N ASN A 172 4.54 3.88 -20.80
CA ASN A 172 5.90 3.45 -21.19
C ASN A 172 6.75 4.56 -21.84
N GLN A 173 6.50 5.81 -21.44
CA GLN A 173 7.27 6.98 -21.85
C GLN A 173 8.23 7.38 -20.74
N ILE A 174 9.46 7.72 -21.10
CA ILE A 174 10.44 8.28 -20.18
C ILE A 174 9.96 9.69 -19.81
N ALA A 175 9.53 9.87 -18.58
CA ALA A 175 9.21 11.19 -18.05
C ALA A 175 10.50 11.87 -17.60
N GLU A 176 10.74 13.09 -18.07
CA GLU A 176 11.93 13.88 -17.68
C GLU A 176 11.67 14.71 -16.42
N GLU A 177 10.40 15.04 -16.14
CA GLU A 177 9.99 15.88 -15.03
C GLU A 177 8.75 15.35 -14.30
N TYR A 178 8.55 15.83 -13.07
CA TYR A 178 7.29 15.64 -12.36
C TYR A 178 6.20 16.51 -12.98
N SER A 179 5.02 15.94 -13.20
CA SER A 179 3.86 16.73 -13.59
C SER A 179 2.58 16.13 -13.02
N LEU A 180 1.64 17.00 -12.64
CA LEU A 180 0.23 16.64 -12.46
C LEU A 180 -0.56 17.44 -13.49
N SER A 181 -1.37 16.77 -14.30
CA SER A 181 -2.24 17.42 -15.29
C SER A 181 -3.59 17.76 -14.69
N GLN A 182 -4.25 18.78 -15.25
CA GLN A 182 -5.66 19.00 -14.96
C GLN A 182 -6.46 17.78 -15.42
N ASN A 183 -7.32 17.26 -14.55
CA ASN A 183 -8.19 16.15 -14.87
C ASN A 183 -9.08 16.49 -16.08
N TYR A 184 -9.33 15.51 -16.94
CA TYR A 184 -10.19 15.69 -18.12
C TYR A 184 -11.17 14.52 -18.28
N PRO A 185 -12.47 14.78 -18.48
CA PRO A 185 -13.12 16.11 -18.49
C PRO A 185 -13.11 16.80 -17.10
N ASN A 186 -13.25 18.13 -17.08
CA ASN A 186 -13.49 18.93 -15.87
C ASN A 186 -14.32 20.18 -16.23
N PRO A 187 -15.57 20.33 -15.75
CA PRO A 187 -16.29 19.44 -14.84
C PRO A 187 -16.52 18.03 -15.42
N PHE A 188 -16.74 17.03 -14.56
CA PHE A 188 -16.90 15.63 -14.96
C PHE A 188 -18.18 14.97 -14.42
N ASN A 189 -18.67 13.93 -15.11
CA ASN A 189 -19.86 13.15 -14.72
C ASN A 189 -19.82 11.70 -15.26
N PRO A 190 -19.85 10.66 -14.42
CA PRO A 190 -19.26 10.61 -13.07
C PRO A 190 -17.76 10.29 -13.15
N THR A 191 -17.19 10.10 -14.34
CA THR A 191 -15.80 9.69 -14.54
C THR A 191 -14.92 10.78 -15.15
N THR A 192 -13.64 10.77 -14.79
CA THR A 192 -12.60 11.66 -15.33
C THR A 192 -11.24 10.97 -15.30
N ASN A 193 -10.26 11.49 -16.03
CA ASN A 193 -8.90 10.97 -16.01
C ASN A 193 -7.92 12.00 -15.45
N ILE A 194 -7.00 11.55 -14.59
CA ILE A 194 -5.94 12.36 -13.98
C ILE A 194 -4.61 11.86 -14.52
N ASN A 195 -3.94 12.67 -15.35
CA ASN A 195 -2.62 12.32 -15.87
C ASN A 195 -1.51 12.88 -14.98
N PHE A 196 -0.46 12.11 -14.76
CA PHE A 196 0.73 12.55 -14.04
C PHE A 196 1.98 11.84 -14.52
N SER A 197 3.16 12.44 -14.29
CA SER A 197 4.45 11.85 -14.64
C SER A 197 5.40 11.85 -13.46
N ILE A 198 6.25 10.81 -13.39
CA ILE A 198 7.33 10.72 -12.41
C ILE A 198 8.65 10.36 -13.11
N PRO A 199 9.74 11.13 -12.89
CA PRO A 199 11.00 10.94 -13.61
C PRO A 199 11.92 9.88 -13.01
N ALA A 200 11.58 9.34 -11.84
CA ALA A 200 12.39 8.36 -11.14
C ALA A 200 11.53 7.38 -10.35
N ASP A 201 12.01 6.14 -10.25
CA ASP A 201 11.45 5.06 -9.44
C ASP A 201 11.34 5.49 -7.97
N GLN A 202 10.12 5.65 -7.48
CA GLN A 202 9.89 6.14 -6.11
C GLN A 202 8.49 5.83 -5.59
N HIS A 203 8.30 6.06 -4.29
CA HIS A 203 6.98 6.01 -3.68
C HIS A 203 6.16 7.25 -4.08
N VAL A 204 4.96 7.01 -4.60
CA VAL A 204 4.02 8.02 -5.08
C VAL A 204 2.70 7.86 -4.35
N SER A 205 2.08 8.97 -3.99
CA SER A 205 0.72 9.00 -3.46
C SER A 205 -0.15 9.94 -4.28
N LEU A 206 -1.27 9.44 -4.77
CA LEU A 206 -2.32 10.23 -5.43
C LEU A 206 -3.61 10.04 -4.64
N LYS A 207 -4.04 11.12 -3.99
CA LYS A 207 -5.18 11.11 -3.05
C LYS A 207 -6.18 12.18 -3.40
N ILE A 208 -7.44 11.91 -3.12
CA ILE A 208 -8.57 12.79 -3.40
C ILE A 208 -9.19 13.25 -2.08
N TYR A 209 -9.47 14.54 -1.98
CA TYR A 209 -9.98 15.24 -0.83
C TYR A 209 -11.26 16.00 -1.17
N ASN A 210 -12.18 16.10 -0.21
CA ASN A 210 -13.34 16.98 -0.33
C ASN A 210 -12.98 18.44 0.05
N SER A 211 -13.96 19.34 -0.03
CA SER A 211 -13.80 20.76 0.32
C SER A 211 -13.42 21.02 1.78
N MET A 212 -13.63 20.06 2.67
CA MET A 212 -13.25 20.13 4.09
C MET A 212 -11.84 19.55 4.35
N GLY A 213 -11.14 19.09 3.29
CA GLY A 213 -9.81 18.50 3.41
C GLY A 213 -9.82 17.03 3.88
N GLN A 214 -10.98 16.39 3.96
CA GLN A 214 -11.08 14.97 4.31
C GLN A 214 -10.72 14.12 3.09
N GLU A 215 -9.87 13.11 3.28
CA GLU A 215 -9.54 12.13 2.25
C GLU A 215 -10.78 11.29 1.93
N VAL A 216 -11.21 11.30 0.67
CA VAL A 216 -12.38 10.55 0.18
C VAL A 216 -12.02 9.36 -0.69
N ALA A 217 -10.81 9.35 -1.27
CA ALA A 217 -10.27 8.21 -1.99
C ALA A 217 -8.73 8.27 -2.05
N THR A 218 -8.09 7.10 -1.96
CA THR A 218 -6.68 6.91 -2.30
C THR A 218 -6.61 6.11 -3.60
N TYR A 219 -6.01 6.70 -4.63
CA TYR A 219 -5.83 6.05 -5.93
C TYR A 219 -4.44 5.43 -6.05
N VAL A 220 -3.40 6.15 -5.63
CA VAL A 220 -2.02 5.64 -5.58
C VAL A 220 -1.49 5.83 -4.17
N ASP A 221 -0.86 4.81 -3.60
CA ASP A 221 -0.04 4.90 -2.39
C ASP A 221 0.98 3.76 -2.39
N GLU A 222 1.83 3.74 -3.41
CA GLU A 222 2.77 2.64 -3.67
C GLU A 222 4.04 3.10 -4.40
N PHE A 223 4.96 2.16 -4.61
CA PHE A 223 6.19 2.39 -5.37
C PHE A 223 5.93 2.25 -6.87
N LEU A 224 6.13 3.33 -7.63
CA LEU A 224 5.96 3.37 -9.07
C LEU A 224 7.33 3.54 -9.76
N LYS A 225 7.46 2.93 -10.95
CA LYS A 225 8.62 3.13 -11.83
C LYS A 225 8.55 4.48 -12.53
N ALA A 226 9.67 5.03 -12.97
CA ALA A 226 9.69 6.20 -13.82
C ALA A 226 8.77 6.02 -15.03
N GLY A 227 7.91 7.00 -15.29
CA GLY A 227 6.89 6.88 -16.33
C GLY A 227 5.80 7.93 -16.28
N VAL A 228 4.94 7.87 -17.31
CA VAL A 228 3.70 8.64 -17.41
C VAL A 228 2.53 7.73 -17.07
N TYR A 229 1.63 8.23 -16.23
CA TYR A 229 0.50 7.52 -15.67
C TYR A 229 -0.80 8.29 -15.95
N ASN A 230 -1.83 7.59 -16.38
CA ASN A 230 -3.20 8.10 -16.50
C ASN A 230 -4.04 7.39 -15.45
N ALA A 231 -4.72 8.08 -14.52
CA ALA A 231 -5.57 7.50 -13.48
C ALA A 231 -7.06 7.80 -13.71
N ALA A 232 -7.88 6.79 -13.94
CA ALA A 232 -9.32 6.95 -14.18
C ALA A 232 -10.10 7.06 -12.86
N PHE A 233 -10.56 8.26 -12.53
CA PHE A 233 -11.36 8.51 -11.34
C PHE A 233 -12.86 8.35 -11.60
N ASP A 234 -13.53 7.56 -10.78
CA ASP A 234 -14.99 7.42 -10.74
C ASP A 234 -15.58 8.03 -9.46
N GLY A 235 -16.38 9.09 -9.63
CA GLY A 235 -17.08 9.82 -8.58
C GLY A 235 -18.52 9.34 -8.34
N THR A 236 -18.92 8.16 -8.82
CA THR A 236 -20.31 7.67 -8.70
C THR A 236 -20.81 7.61 -7.25
N SER A 237 -19.95 7.33 -6.28
CA SER A 237 -20.32 7.31 -4.85
C SER A 237 -20.27 8.68 -4.15
N LEU A 238 -19.87 9.74 -4.87
CA LEU A 238 -19.66 11.08 -4.31
C LEU A 238 -20.78 12.05 -4.72
N SER A 239 -21.05 13.05 -3.88
CA SER A 239 -22.01 14.12 -4.19
C SER A 239 -21.42 15.14 -5.18
N SER A 240 -22.26 15.81 -5.96
CA SER A 240 -21.84 16.95 -6.78
C SER A 240 -21.13 18.00 -5.92
N GLY A 241 -20.01 18.53 -6.41
CA GLY A 241 -19.21 19.46 -5.63
C GLY A 241 -17.77 19.59 -6.09
N ILE A 242 -17.00 20.34 -5.30
CA ILE A 242 -15.59 20.60 -5.53
C ILE A 242 -14.77 19.56 -4.76
N TYR A 243 -13.81 18.96 -5.46
CA TYR A 243 -12.83 18.05 -4.91
C TYR A 243 -11.42 18.50 -5.27
N PHE A 244 -10.45 18.03 -4.51
CA PHE A 244 -9.04 18.28 -4.73
C PHE A 244 -8.32 16.95 -4.86
N TYR A 245 -7.35 16.85 -5.76
CA TYR A 245 -6.47 15.70 -5.85
C TYR A 245 -5.04 16.17 -5.71
N THR A 246 -4.27 15.44 -4.91
CA THR A 246 -2.89 15.77 -4.57
C THR A 246 -2.00 14.62 -4.99
N LEU A 247 -1.03 14.92 -5.85
CA LEU A 247 0.10 14.05 -6.15
C LEU A 247 1.25 14.40 -5.21
N LYS A 248 1.75 13.41 -4.48
CA LYS A 248 2.83 13.56 -3.51
C LYS A 248 3.88 12.49 -3.70
N THR A 249 5.14 12.92 -3.78
CA THR A 249 6.34 12.07 -3.72
C THR A 249 7.27 12.61 -2.63
N ASN A 250 8.49 12.09 -2.54
CA ASN A 250 9.50 12.62 -1.62
C ASN A 250 9.94 14.04 -1.98
N ASN A 251 9.96 14.37 -3.28
CA ASN A 251 10.54 15.62 -3.80
C ASN A 251 9.52 16.52 -4.50
N PHE A 252 8.26 16.10 -4.61
CA PHE A 252 7.24 16.81 -5.36
C PHE A 252 5.88 16.73 -4.65
N VAL A 253 5.19 17.87 -4.57
CA VAL A 253 3.80 17.92 -4.11
C VAL A 253 3.06 18.90 -5.00
N GLU A 254 2.01 18.44 -5.67
CA GLU A 254 1.12 19.29 -6.45
C GLU A 254 -0.33 18.92 -6.17
N THR A 255 -1.17 19.93 -6.00
CA THR A 255 -2.61 19.77 -5.79
C THR A 255 -3.37 20.49 -6.88
N LYS A 256 -4.41 19.86 -7.42
CA LYS A 256 -5.33 20.47 -8.36
C LYS A 256 -6.77 20.27 -7.93
N LYS A 257 -7.65 21.13 -8.45
CA LYS A 257 -9.08 21.17 -8.17
C LYS A 257 -9.85 20.50 -9.32
N MET A 258 -10.89 19.75 -9.00
CA MET A 258 -11.85 19.19 -9.96
C MET A 258 -13.29 19.42 -9.49
N MET A 259 -14.23 19.41 -10.44
CA MET A 259 -15.65 19.62 -10.18
C MET A 259 -16.48 18.43 -10.68
N LEU A 260 -17.16 17.75 -9.76
CA LEU A 260 -18.13 16.70 -10.07
C LEU A 260 -19.51 17.34 -10.24
N VAL A 261 -20.15 17.06 -11.37
CA VAL A 261 -21.53 17.50 -11.67
C VAL A 261 -22.35 16.26 -11.98
N LYS A 262 -23.33 15.95 -11.13
CA LYS A 262 -24.38 14.97 -11.40
C LYS A 262 -25.67 15.66 -11.79
#